data_AF-A0A8S3CQF9-F1
#
_entry.id   AF-A0A8S3CQF9-F1
#
_cell.length_a   1.000
_cell.length_b   1.000
_cell.length_c   1.000
_cell.angle_alpha   90.00
_cell.angle_beta   90.00
_cell.angle_gamma   90.00
#
_symmetry.space_group_name_H-M   'P 1'
#
loop_
_entity.id
_entity.type
_entity.pdbx_description
1 polymer ?
#
loop_
_entity_poly.entity_id
_entity_poly.type
_entity_poly.pdbx_seq_one_letter_code
_entity_poly.pdbx_strand_id
1 'polypeptide(L)'
;CCTIDWYSEWPKDALEAVAETYLNNMPTLDADDSVVNGLVKLCQEIHQSVAIMTQRYRDEMSRYNYVTPTSYLELLNIFSKIFGKKKDELVLAKKRTKTGLDKLLSTEKDVSKLRVELNEMLPLLDQAVRETNETMAKIAEDTTNTEEIKTKVAAEEEQVLKKVQETRAIASEASDRLAEALPALEAALQSLEVLSKNDINEVRALQRPPQGVKLTIEAVCILKQVEPLKVNIPSKPGKKEDDYWEPGRGLLGDAGRFLQSLRDFDKENIPEIVIQRLQKHIDSPDFDPIKIEKTSKACKSLCMWSRAMYTFYMINKEVAPRKEALANAEAELAIVKEVLATKKRELKKLEEGLRTLQVKYEDAIRKKNEYETKVDECNQRIVRAERLTTGLGDEKVRWQENVSMLDHSLENVIGDVLVSSGFVAYLGPFTTEYRDNMVKEWITKLKAFQVPHSENPELVRVLGDAVKIRSWQLAGLPKDNLSVQNGVIVQYSNRWSLFIDPQGQANKWIKNMVCIKKKG
;
A
#
# COMPACT_ATOMS: atom_id res chain seq x y z
N CYS A 1 68.41 -15.68 83.26
CA CYS A 1 67.53 -14.52 83.48
C CYS A 1 66.51 -14.47 82.35
N CYS A 2 65.22 -14.52 82.65
CA CYS A 2 64.16 -14.33 81.66
C CYS A 2 63.57 -12.94 81.85
N THR A 3 63.42 -12.19 80.75
CA THR A 3 62.69 -10.92 80.74
C THR A 3 61.20 -11.24 80.63
N ILE A 4 60.40 -10.64 81.50
CA ILE A 4 58.93 -10.72 81.43
C ILE A 4 58.44 -9.52 80.65
N ASP A 5 57.65 -9.77 79.61
CA ASP A 5 56.94 -8.75 78.83
C ASP A 5 55.43 -8.92 79.07
N TRP A 6 54.75 -7.83 79.41
CA TRP A 6 53.35 -7.84 79.83
C TRP A 6 52.48 -7.27 78.72
N TYR A 7 51.54 -8.08 78.23
CA TYR A 7 50.58 -7.67 77.21
C TYR A 7 49.25 -7.32 77.85
N SER A 8 48.86 -6.05 77.77
CA SER A 8 47.56 -5.56 78.22
C SER A 8 46.48 -5.71 77.13
N GLU A 9 45.22 -5.63 77.55
CA GLU A 9 44.09 -5.52 76.64
C GLU A 9 44.22 -4.26 75.76
N TRP A 10 43.64 -4.31 74.56
CA TRP A 10 43.75 -3.19 73.62
C TRP A 10 43.00 -1.95 74.15
N PRO A 11 43.66 -0.77 74.22
CA PRO A 11 42.99 0.47 74.62
C PRO A 11 41.99 0.93 73.55
N LYS A 12 41.13 1.89 73.92
CA LYS A 12 40.11 2.48 73.02
C LYS A 12 40.72 2.94 71.69
N ASP A 13 41.78 3.73 71.77
CA ASP A 13 42.46 4.32 70.61
C ASP A 13 43.00 3.24 69.65
N ALA A 14 43.46 2.11 70.18
CA ALA A 14 43.93 1.00 69.36
C ALA A 14 42.78 0.27 68.64
N LEU A 15 41.62 0.10 69.30
CA LEU A 15 40.43 -0.48 68.67
C LEU A 15 39.91 0.44 67.56
N GLU A 16 39.84 1.75 67.82
CA GLU A 16 39.41 2.74 66.83
C GLU A 16 40.33 2.76 65.61
N ALA A 17 41.66 2.81 65.81
CA ALA A 17 42.62 2.82 64.70
C ALA A 17 42.54 1.56 63.83
N VAL A 18 42.33 0.39 64.44
CA VAL A 18 42.17 -0.88 63.70
C VAL A 18 40.86 -0.89 62.92
N ALA A 19 39.74 -0.49 63.51
CA ALA A 19 38.47 -0.41 62.80
C ALA A 19 38.50 0.62 61.67
N GLU A 20 39.09 1.80 61.90
CA GLU A 20 39.24 2.84 60.88
C GLU A 20 40.03 2.33 59.68
N THR A 21 41.21 1.73 59.93
CA THR A 21 42.02 1.13 58.87
C THR A 21 41.26 0.04 58.12
N TYR A 22 40.50 -0.79 58.82
CA TYR A 22 39.76 -1.88 58.20
C TYR A 22 38.58 -1.40 57.35
N LEU A 23 37.77 -0.47 57.88
CA LEU A 23 36.59 0.08 57.21
C LEU A 23 36.96 0.94 56.00
N ASN A 24 38.04 1.74 56.09
CA ASN A 24 38.51 2.56 54.96
C ASN A 24 39.06 1.70 53.81
N ASN A 25 39.58 0.50 54.10
CA ASN A 25 40.06 -0.43 53.09
C ASN A 25 38.93 -1.28 52.45
N MET A 26 37.68 -1.08 52.86
CA MET A 26 36.52 -1.87 52.41
C MET A 26 35.87 -1.24 51.16
N PRO A 27 36.05 -1.80 49.95
CA PRO A 27 35.60 -1.14 48.71
C PRO A 27 34.07 -1.03 48.57
N THR A 28 33.34 -1.90 49.28
CA THR A 28 31.87 -1.95 49.24
C THR A 28 31.22 -0.89 50.12
N LEU A 29 31.97 -0.33 51.08
CA LEU A 29 31.50 0.68 52.01
C LEU A 29 31.50 2.03 51.30
N ASP A 30 30.33 2.40 50.79
CA ASP A 30 30.06 3.67 50.11
C ASP A 30 29.26 4.52 51.08
N ALA A 31 29.96 5.12 52.05
CA ALA A 31 29.38 5.85 53.17
C ALA A 31 30.21 7.09 53.47
N ASP A 32 29.55 8.16 53.91
CA ASP A 32 30.21 9.41 54.27
C ASP A 32 31.17 9.23 55.46
N ASP A 33 32.21 10.06 55.54
CA ASP A 33 33.21 10.04 56.61
C ASP A 33 32.58 10.13 58.02
N SER A 34 31.46 10.85 58.15
CA SER A 34 30.71 10.94 59.40
C SER A 34 30.12 9.58 59.82
N VAL A 35 29.57 8.82 58.86
CA VAL A 35 29.01 7.49 59.11
C VAL A 35 30.14 6.51 59.42
N VAL A 36 31.25 6.57 58.68
CA VAL A 36 32.43 5.73 58.94
C VAL A 36 32.97 5.96 60.34
N ASN A 37 33.12 7.21 60.79
CA ASN A 37 33.53 7.54 62.16
C ASN A 37 32.53 7.00 63.20
N GLY A 38 31.23 7.10 62.92
CA GLY A 38 30.19 6.51 63.76
C GLY A 38 30.31 4.98 63.88
N LEU A 39 30.63 4.29 62.77
CA LEU A 39 30.87 2.84 62.75
C LEU A 39 32.12 2.45 63.54
N VAL A 40 33.22 3.21 63.40
CA VAL A 40 34.47 2.97 64.13
C VAL A 40 34.23 3.01 65.64
N LYS A 41 33.57 4.07 66.12
CA LYS A 41 33.19 4.22 67.54
C LYS A 41 32.27 3.09 67.99
N LEU A 42 31.30 2.72 67.16
CA LEU A 42 30.40 1.62 67.51
C LEU A 42 31.12 0.28 67.60
N CYS A 43 32.05 -0.03 66.70
CA CYS A 43 32.86 -1.25 66.77
C CYS A 43 33.63 -1.32 68.11
N GLN A 44 34.27 -0.22 68.50
CA GLN A 44 34.97 -0.12 69.79
C GLN A 44 34.01 -0.31 70.98
N GLU A 45 32.85 0.34 70.99
CA GLU A 45 31.85 0.18 72.05
C GLU A 45 31.28 -1.25 72.12
N ILE A 46 31.05 -1.91 70.98
CA ILE A 46 30.62 -3.32 70.93
C ILE A 46 31.67 -4.20 71.61
N HIS A 47 32.96 -4.03 71.29
CA HIS A 47 34.02 -4.84 71.90
C HIS A 47 34.08 -4.67 73.42
N GLN A 48 34.03 -3.42 73.89
CA GLN A 48 34.17 -3.11 75.30
C GLN A 48 32.94 -3.48 76.12
N SER A 49 31.74 -3.24 75.60
CA SER A 49 30.49 -3.66 76.24
C SER A 49 30.46 -5.19 76.44
N VAL A 50 30.95 -5.97 75.47
CA VAL A 50 31.05 -7.44 75.61
C VAL A 50 32.10 -7.83 76.65
N ALA A 51 33.23 -7.13 76.76
CA ALA A 51 34.24 -7.40 77.79
C ALA A 51 33.67 -7.16 79.20
N ILE A 52 32.98 -6.04 79.40
CA ILE A 52 32.29 -5.72 80.67
C ILE A 52 31.20 -6.77 80.96
N MET A 53 30.38 -7.08 79.96
CA MET A 53 29.29 -8.06 80.12
C MET A 53 29.82 -9.47 80.39
N THR A 54 30.99 -9.82 79.86
CA THR A 54 31.66 -11.09 80.13
C THR A 54 32.08 -11.23 81.59
N GLN A 55 32.61 -10.17 82.21
CA GLN A 55 32.93 -10.15 83.64
C GLN A 55 31.65 -10.33 84.47
N ARG A 56 30.61 -9.56 84.15
CA ARG A 56 29.31 -9.65 84.81
C ARG A 56 28.68 -11.05 84.67
N TYR A 57 28.75 -11.65 83.49
CA TYR A 57 28.23 -13.00 83.23
C TYR A 57 28.98 -14.07 84.03
N ARG A 58 30.28 -13.88 84.26
CA ARG A 58 31.06 -14.73 85.16
C ARG A 58 30.59 -14.57 86.60
N ASP A 59 30.41 -13.35 87.07
CA ASP A 59 30.05 -13.07 88.47
C ASP A 59 28.63 -13.55 88.80
N GLU A 60 27.67 -13.34 87.89
CA GLU A 60 26.27 -13.69 88.09
C GLU A 60 25.96 -15.16 87.77
N MET A 61 26.51 -15.70 86.68
CA MET A 61 26.15 -17.04 86.15
C MET A 61 27.28 -18.07 86.31
N SER A 62 28.43 -17.70 86.87
CA SER A 62 29.60 -18.58 87.00
C SER A 62 30.06 -19.21 85.67
N ARG A 63 29.80 -18.51 84.56
CA ARG A 63 30.14 -18.96 83.20
C ARG A 63 31.26 -18.13 82.62
N TYR A 64 32.26 -18.79 82.06
CA TYR A 64 33.43 -18.15 81.49
C TYR A 64 33.21 -17.86 80.00
N ASN A 65 33.47 -16.62 79.60
CA ASN A 65 33.64 -16.22 78.20
C ASN A 65 34.96 -15.44 78.10
N TYR A 66 35.61 -15.48 76.94
CA TYR A 66 36.89 -14.80 76.72
C TYR A 66 36.79 -13.87 75.53
N VAL A 67 37.08 -12.59 75.76
CA VAL A 67 37.11 -11.56 74.72
C VAL A 67 38.57 -11.34 74.35
N THR A 68 38.89 -11.48 73.07
CA THR A 68 40.27 -11.36 72.57
C THR A 68 40.33 -10.38 71.39
N PRO A 69 41.49 -9.80 71.08
CA PRO A 69 41.66 -9.00 69.85
C PRO A 69 41.28 -9.78 68.59
N THR A 70 41.53 -11.09 68.55
CA THR A 70 41.10 -11.94 67.44
C THR A 70 39.57 -12.01 67.30
N SER A 71 38.81 -11.87 68.40
CA SER A 71 37.35 -11.75 68.34
C SER A 71 36.91 -10.40 67.76
N TYR A 72 37.69 -9.33 67.95
CA TYR A 72 37.45 -8.02 67.32
C TYR A 72 37.66 -8.04 65.81
N LEU A 73 38.76 -8.66 65.36
CA LEU A 73 38.98 -8.86 63.93
C LEU A 73 37.90 -9.75 63.29
N GLU A 74 37.33 -10.68 64.06
CA GLU A 74 36.20 -11.50 63.61
C GLU A 74 34.94 -10.68 63.35
N LEU A 75 34.60 -9.73 64.26
CA LEU A 75 33.50 -8.78 64.04
C LEU A 75 33.66 -8.06 62.71
N LEU A 76 34.85 -7.48 62.47
CA LEU A 76 35.13 -6.70 61.27
C LEU A 76 35.06 -7.56 59.99
N ASN A 77 35.61 -8.79 60.05
CA ASN A 77 35.54 -9.74 58.94
C ASN A 77 34.11 -10.21 58.63
N ILE A 78 33.32 -10.51 59.65
CA ILE A 78 31.91 -10.90 59.50
C ILE A 78 31.12 -9.74 58.91
N PHE A 79 31.32 -8.52 59.43
CA PHE A 79 30.67 -7.32 58.91
C PHE A 79 30.97 -7.12 57.43
N SER A 80 32.24 -7.12 57.03
CA SER A 80 32.64 -6.90 55.64
C SER A 80 31.99 -7.91 54.68
N LYS A 81 32.06 -9.20 55.03
CA LYS A 81 31.51 -10.29 54.22
C LYS A 81 29.99 -10.23 54.11
N ILE A 82 29.30 -9.96 55.22
CA ILE A 82 27.83 -9.93 55.26
C ILE A 82 27.29 -8.67 54.59
N PHE A 83 27.92 -7.52 54.84
CA PHE A 83 27.46 -6.24 54.31
C PHE A 83 27.47 -6.21 52.80
N GLY A 84 28.58 -6.61 52.16
CA GLY A 84 28.67 -6.66 50.70
C GLY A 84 27.57 -7.55 50.11
N LYS A 85 27.39 -8.75 50.66
CA LYS A 85 26.35 -9.68 50.23
C LYS A 85 24.93 -9.11 50.40
N LYS A 86 24.64 -8.50 51.54
CA LYS A 86 23.30 -7.95 51.84
C LYS A 86 22.99 -6.72 50.99
N LYS A 87 23.97 -5.84 50.80
CA LYS A 87 23.87 -4.69 49.90
C LYS A 87 23.57 -5.16 48.47
N ASP A 88 24.31 -6.14 47.95
CA ASP A 88 24.09 -6.69 46.61
C ASP A 88 22.71 -7.34 46.46
N GLU A 89 22.26 -8.12 47.45
CA GLU A 89 20.91 -8.72 47.48
C GLU A 89 19.82 -7.65 47.40
N LEU A 90 19.93 -6.58 48.19
CA LEU A 90 18.97 -5.48 48.21
C LEU A 90 19.01 -4.65 46.92
N VAL A 91 20.20 -4.33 46.40
CA VAL A 91 20.37 -3.60 45.14
C VAL A 91 19.77 -4.39 43.98
N LEU A 92 20.02 -5.70 43.91
CA LEU A 92 19.46 -6.56 42.87
C LEU A 92 17.93 -6.66 42.96
N ALA A 93 17.40 -6.82 44.18
CA ALA A 93 15.94 -6.83 44.42
C ALA A 93 15.30 -5.52 43.99
N LYS A 94 15.89 -4.37 44.37
CA LYS A 94 15.43 -3.03 43.97
C LYS A 94 15.45 -2.88 42.46
N LYS A 95 16.57 -3.23 41.80
CA LYS A 95 16.72 -3.13 40.35
C LYS A 95 15.65 -3.93 39.61
N ARG A 96 15.36 -5.16 40.07
CA ARG A 96 14.34 -6.02 39.46
C ARG A 96 12.95 -5.40 39.57
N THR A 97 12.55 -5.00 40.78
CA THR A 97 11.22 -4.39 41.02
C THR A 97 11.07 -3.06 40.29
N LYS A 98 12.11 -2.22 40.32
CA LYS A 98 12.14 -0.93 39.61
C LYS A 98 12.02 -1.12 38.09
N THR A 99 12.71 -2.10 37.51
CA THR A 99 12.61 -2.38 36.07
C THR A 99 11.18 -2.76 35.67
N GLY A 100 10.49 -3.56 36.49
CA GLY A 100 9.07 -3.89 36.27
C GLY A 100 8.16 -2.66 36.35
N LEU A 101 8.37 -1.84 37.39
CA LEU A 101 7.63 -0.60 37.59
C LEU A 101 7.82 0.41 36.44
N ASP A 102 9.06 0.61 36.00
CA ASP A 102 9.40 1.50 34.88
C ASP A 102 8.70 1.07 33.58
N LYS A 103 8.57 -0.24 33.34
CA LYS A 103 7.84 -0.78 32.19
C LYS A 103 6.34 -0.52 32.28
N LEU A 104 5.73 -0.63 33.46
CA LEU A 104 4.32 -0.29 33.66
C LEU A 104 4.07 1.21 33.43
N LEU A 105 4.91 2.08 33.99
CA LEU A 105 4.81 3.53 33.83
C LEU A 105 5.00 3.95 32.36
N SER A 106 5.95 3.32 31.65
CA SER A 106 6.13 3.56 30.21
C SER A 106 4.90 3.15 29.41
N THR A 107 4.32 1.98 29.72
CA THR A 107 3.12 1.48 29.02
C THR A 107 1.94 2.41 29.22
N GLU A 108 1.73 2.94 30.43
CA GLU A 108 0.68 3.92 30.73
C GLU A 108 0.84 5.23 29.95
N LYS A 109 2.09 5.71 29.82
CA LYS A 109 2.43 6.86 28.99
C LYS A 109 2.15 6.59 27.51
N ASP A 110 2.48 5.42 27.00
CA ASP A 110 2.24 5.04 25.62
C ASP A 110 0.74 4.87 25.32
N VAL A 111 -0.04 4.33 26.25
CA VAL A 111 -1.52 4.30 26.16
C VAL A 111 -2.09 5.71 26.08
N SER A 112 -1.57 6.64 26.87
CA SER A 112 -2.01 8.04 26.83
C SER A 112 -1.72 8.70 25.48
N LYS A 113 -0.56 8.44 24.88
CA LYS A 113 -0.24 8.92 23.52
C LYS A 113 -1.14 8.30 22.45
N LEU A 114 -1.34 6.97 22.50
CA LEU A 114 -2.22 6.28 21.56
C LEU A 114 -3.66 6.81 21.63
N ARG A 115 -4.15 7.17 22.83
CA ARG A 115 -5.47 7.82 22.99
C ARG A 115 -5.54 9.19 22.32
N VAL A 116 -4.48 9.99 22.39
CA VAL A 116 -4.40 11.28 21.69
C VAL A 116 -4.42 11.06 20.18
N GLU A 117 -3.56 10.17 19.68
CA GLU A 117 -3.51 9.82 18.25
C GLU A 117 -4.87 9.28 17.75
N LEU A 118 -5.55 8.44 18.53
CA LEU A 118 -6.88 7.93 18.19
C LEU A 118 -7.90 9.07 18.07
N ASN A 119 -7.92 10.00 19.03
CA ASN A 119 -8.82 11.15 19.01
C ASN A 119 -8.58 12.09 17.83
N GLU A 120 -7.33 12.21 17.35
CA GLU A 120 -6.99 12.97 16.15
C GLU A 120 -7.41 12.25 14.85
N MET A 121 -7.34 10.91 14.83
CA MET A 121 -7.63 10.09 13.65
C MET A 121 -9.13 9.86 13.41
N LEU A 122 -9.94 9.78 14.47
CA LEU A 122 -11.40 9.61 14.37
C LEU A 122 -12.10 10.65 13.48
N PRO A 123 -11.87 11.97 13.61
CA PRO A 123 -12.51 12.96 12.73
C PRO A 123 -12.02 12.86 11.27
N LEU A 124 -10.76 12.50 11.05
CA LEU A 124 -10.22 12.28 9.69
C LEU A 124 -10.88 11.09 9.00
N LEU A 125 -11.15 10.02 9.76
CA LEU A 125 -11.89 8.87 9.27
C LEU A 125 -13.35 9.24 8.92
N ASP A 126 -14.04 9.97 9.80
CA ASP A 126 -15.42 10.43 9.54
C ASP A 126 -15.49 11.31 8.28
N GLN A 127 -14.53 12.23 8.11
CA GLN A 127 -14.42 13.04 6.90
C GLN A 127 -14.20 12.16 5.65
N ALA A 128 -13.27 11.21 5.69
CA ALA A 128 -12.99 10.32 4.56
C ALA A 128 -14.20 9.44 4.19
N VAL A 129 -14.97 8.98 5.19
CA VAL A 129 -16.23 8.24 4.98
C VAL A 129 -17.26 9.12 4.27
N ARG A 130 -17.43 10.38 4.70
CA ARG A 130 -18.34 11.33 4.05
C ARG A 130 -17.95 11.60 2.60
N GLU A 131 -16.67 11.93 2.35
CA GLU A 131 -16.16 12.19 1.00
C GLU A 131 -16.35 10.98 0.07
N THR A 132 -16.16 9.76 0.58
CA THR A 132 -16.37 8.51 -0.17
C THR A 132 -17.85 8.31 -0.52
N ASN A 133 -18.77 8.57 0.40
CA ASN A 133 -20.20 8.43 0.17
C ASN A 133 -20.72 9.48 -0.83
N GLU A 134 -20.27 10.73 -0.72
CA GLU A 134 -20.64 11.80 -1.65
C GLU A 134 -20.12 11.54 -3.07
N THR A 135 -18.88 11.06 -3.21
CA THR A 135 -18.31 10.72 -4.52
C THR A 135 -18.97 9.48 -5.14
N MET A 136 -19.36 8.49 -4.33
CA MET A 136 -20.14 7.34 -4.77
C MET A 136 -21.50 7.77 -5.36
N ALA A 137 -22.22 8.66 -4.66
CA ALA A 137 -23.51 9.16 -5.11
C ALA A 137 -23.39 9.89 -6.46
N LYS A 138 -22.38 10.75 -6.62
CA LYS A 138 -22.10 11.45 -7.88
C LYS A 138 -21.75 10.50 -9.02
N ILE A 139 -20.92 9.47 -8.77
CA ILE A 139 -20.61 8.44 -9.79
C ILE A 139 -21.88 7.71 -10.21
N ALA A 140 -22.76 7.35 -9.29
CA ALA A 140 -24.00 6.66 -9.62
C ALA A 140 -24.90 7.52 -10.55
N GLU A 141 -25.07 8.80 -10.22
CA GLU A 141 -25.82 9.77 -11.03
C GLU A 141 -25.19 9.96 -12.43
N ASP A 142 -23.89 10.25 -12.49
CA ASP A 142 -23.17 10.47 -13.75
C ASP A 142 -23.12 9.21 -14.62
N THR A 143 -23.09 8.01 -14.02
CA THR A 143 -23.16 6.73 -14.75
C THR A 143 -24.52 6.56 -15.42
N THR A 144 -25.60 6.84 -14.70
CA THR A 144 -26.96 6.78 -15.29
C THR A 144 -27.12 7.76 -16.44
N ASN A 145 -26.68 9.00 -16.27
CA ASN A 145 -26.71 10.03 -17.32
C ASN A 145 -25.87 9.63 -18.54
N THR A 146 -24.68 9.06 -18.34
CA THR A 146 -23.78 8.65 -19.42
C THR A 146 -24.36 7.47 -20.21
N GLU A 147 -24.95 6.46 -19.55
CA GLU A 147 -25.59 5.33 -20.24
C GLU A 147 -26.85 5.75 -21.02
N GLU A 148 -27.64 6.70 -20.51
CA GLU A 148 -28.74 7.29 -21.29
C GLU A 148 -28.27 8.00 -22.56
N ILE A 149 -27.16 8.73 -22.49
CA ILE A 149 -26.59 9.43 -23.67
C ILE A 149 -25.98 8.41 -24.63
N LYS A 150 -25.30 7.38 -24.12
CA LYS A 150 -24.70 6.31 -24.91
C LYS A 150 -25.72 5.49 -25.68
N THR A 151 -26.84 5.14 -25.06
CA THR A 151 -27.95 4.45 -25.75
C THR A 151 -28.54 5.32 -26.87
N LYS A 152 -28.71 6.63 -26.65
CA LYS A 152 -29.15 7.57 -27.70
C LYS A 152 -28.13 7.67 -28.85
N VAL A 153 -26.83 7.78 -28.55
CA VAL A 153 -25.77 7.83 -29.57
C VAL A 153 -25.71 6.54 -30.37
N ALA A 154 -25.82 5.37 -29.74
CA ALA A 154 -25.82 4.08 -30.44
C ALA A 154 -27.03 3.93 -31.39
N ALA A 155 -28.21 4.39 -30.97
CA ALA A 155 -29.39 4.40 -31.84
C ALA A 155 -29.20 5.33 -33.06
N GLU A 156 -28.59 6.50 -32.86
CA GLU A 156 -28.27 7.44 -33.94
C GLU A 156 -27.16 6.93 -34.87
N GLU A 157 -26.17 6.20 -34.34
CA GLU A 157 -25.15 5.51 -35.15
C GLU A 157 -25.76 4.47 -36.07
N GLU A 158 -26.72 3.68 -35.59
CA GLU A 158 -27.41 2.69 -36.41
C GLU A 158 -28.22 3.37 -37.54
N GLN A 159 -28.87 4.51 -37.25
CA GLN A 159 -29.57 5.30 -38.26
C GLN A 159 -28.61 5.88 -39.31
N VAL A 160 -27.45 6.39 -38.88
CA VAL A 160 -26.42 6.87 -39.80
C VAL A 160 -25.87 5.73 -40.66
N LEU A 161 -25.68 4.54 -40.08
CA LEU A 161 -25.21 3.37 -40.84
C LEU A 161 -26.21 2.96 -41.93
N LYS A 162 -27.51 2.97 -41.62
CA LYS A 162 -28.59 2.72 -42.61
C LYS A 162 -28.54 3.75 -43.74
N LYS A 163 -28.49 5.05 -43.39
CA LYS A 163 -28.35 6.12 -44.40
C LYS A 163 -27.09 5.99 -45.24
N VAL A 164 -25.95 5.61 -44.65
CA VAL A 164 -24.69 5.35 -45.38
C VAL A 164 -24.85 4.20 -46.37
N GLN A 165 -25.52 3.12 -45.98
CA GLN A 165 -25.78 1.98 -46.87
C GLN A 165 -26.72 2.37 -48.01
N GLU A 166 -27.77 3.15 -47.74
CA GLU A 166 -28.71 3.68 -48.73
C GLU A 166 -27.99 4.60 -49.73
N THR A 167 -27.21 5.57 -49.27
CA THR A 167 -26.42 6.46 -50.15
C THR A 167 -25.41 5.67 -50.99
N ARG A 168 -24.78 4.64 -50.41
CA ARG A 168 -23.84 3.77 -51.14
C ARG A 168 -24.54 2.92 -52.20
N ALA A 169 -25.75 2.42 -51.92
CA ALA A 169 -26.56 1.70 -52.89
C ALA A 169 -26.95 2.60 -54.08
N ILE A 170 -27.40 3.83 -53.79
CA ILE A 170 -27.71 4.84 -54.82
C ILE A 170 -26.46 5.18 -55.66
N ALA A 171 -25.29 5.30 -55.02
CA ALA A 171 -24.02 5.54 -55.70
C ALA A 171 -23.60 4.37 -56.61
N SER A 172 -23.70 3.12 -56.12
CA SER A 172 -23.39 1.92 -56.91
C SER A 172 -24.32 1.83 -58.12
N GLU A 173 -25.63 1.98 -57.90
CA GLU A 173 -26.62 1.92 -58.97
C GLU A 173 -26.43 3.01 -60.05
N ALA A 174 -26.00 4.21 -59.67
CA ALA A 174 -25.68 5.28 -60.62
C ALA A 174 -24.40 4.98 -61.42
N SER A 175 -23.38 4.38 -60.78
CA SER A 175 -22.12 4.00 -61.40
C SER A 175 -22.26 2.79 -62.33
N ASP A 176 -23.00 1.77 -61.90
CA ASP A 176 -23.18 0.51 -62.65
C ASP A 176 -23.92 0.77 -63.97
N ARG A 177 -24.98 1.60 -63.95
CA ARG A 177 -25.68 1.99 -65.18
C ARG A 177 -24.83 2.83 -66.13
N LEU A 178 -23.99 3.73 -65.60
CA LEU A 178 -23.04 4.48 -66.42
C LEU A 178 -22.00 3.54 -67.06
N ALA A 179 -21.54 2.52 -66.33
CA ALA A 179 -20.58 1.54 -66.81
C ALA A 179 -21.12 0.64 -67.94
N GLU A 180 -22.44 0.54 -68.15
CA GLU A 180 -23.02 -0.17 -69.29
C GLU A 180 -22.84 0.59 -70.62
N ALA A 181 -22.88 1.91 -70.59
CA ALA A 181 -22.75 2.77 -71.77
C ALA A 181 -21.31 3.04 -72.20
N LEU A 182 -20.37 3.06 -71.25
CA LEU A 182 -18.98 3.44 -71.49
C LEU A 182 -18.23 2.50 -72.46
N PRO A 183 -18.33 1.16 -72.36
CA PRO A 183 -17.64 0.25 -73.27
C PRO A 183 -18.13 0.37 -74.72
N ALA A 184 -19.43 0.58 -74.93
CA ALA A 184 -20.01 0.77 -76.26
C ALA A 184 -19.56 2.10 -76.89
N LEU A 185 -19.43 3.15 -76.07
CA LEU A 185 -18.92 4.45 -76.49
C LEU A 185 -17.42 4.39 -76.82
N GLU A 186 -16.61 3.78 -75.96
CA GLU A 186 -15.17 3.62 -76.17
C GLU A 186 -14.86 2.76 -77.41
N ALA A 187 -15.58 1.65 -77.60
CA ALA A 187 -15.44 0.80 -78.78
C ALA A 187 -15.77 1.57 -80.08
N ALA A 188 -16.77 2.44 -80.04
CA ALA A 188 -17.12 3.27 -81.19
C ALA A 188 -16.07 4.36 -81.48
N LEU A 189 -15.55 5.03 -80.45
CA LEU A 189 -14.49 6.05 -80.60
C LEU A 189 -13.19 5.43 -81.10
N GLN A 190 -12.78 4.29 -80.56
CA GLN A 190 -11.61 3.53 -81.05
C GLN A 190 -11.79 3.11 -82.51
N SER A 191 -13.00 2.69 -82.90
CA SER A 191 -13.27 2.34 -84.30
C SER A 191 -13.17 3.55 -85.24
N LEU A 192 -13.49 4.77 -84.77
CA LEU A 192 -13.28 6.00 -85.52
C LEU A 192 -11.81 6.42 -85.63
N GLU A 193 -10.96 6.03 -84.67
CA GLU A 193 -9.52 6.31 -84.74
C GLU A 193 -8.78 5.48 -85.79
N VAL A 194 -9.29 4.28 -86.08
CA VAL A 194 -8.74 3.38 -87.11
C VAL A 194 -9.07 3.86 -88.54
N LEU A 195 -10.04 4.77 -88.71
CA LEU A 195 -10.42 5.29 -90.02
C LEU A 195 -9.38 6.27 -90.58
N SER A 196 -8.95 6.05 -91.82
CA SER A 196 -8.09 6.96 -92.55
C SER A 196 -8.89 7.98 -93.37
N LYS A 197 -8.26 9.08 -93.77
CA LYS A 197 -8.87 10.08 -94.67
C LYS A 197 -9.28 9.48 -96.02
N ASN A 198 -8.62 8.40 -96.45
CA ASN A 198 -8.91 7.72 -97.70
C ASN A 198 -10.24 6.96 -97.62
N ASP A 199 -10.52 6.29 -96.51
CA ASP A 199 -11.77 5.53 -96.32
C ASP A 199 -13.02 6.43 -96.38
N ILE A 200 -12.90 7.68 -95.92
CA ILE A 200 -13.97 8.69 -96.00
C ILE A 200 -14.13 9.22 -97.44
N ASN A 201 -13.03 9.42 -98.15
CA ASN A 201 -13.04 9.85 -99.54
C ASN A 201 -13.64 8.77 -100.47
N GLU A 202 -13.44 7.49 -100.17
CA GLU A 202 -14.06 6.37 -100.90
C GLU A 202 -15.58 6.37 -100.80
N VAL A 203 -16.13 6.60 -99.60
CA VAL A 203 -17.58 6.70 -99.39
C VAL A 203 -18.16 7.91 -100.14
N ARG A 204 -17.45 9.03 -100.17
CA ARG A 204 -17.86 10.25 -100.89
C ARG A 204 -17.88 10.09 -102.42
N ALA A 205 -16.98 9.27 -102.97
CA ALA A 205 -16.83 9.06 -104.40
C ALA A 205 -17.94 8.19 -105.03
N LEU A 206 -18.80 7.56 -104.22
CA LEU A 206 -19.91 6.72 -104.68
C LEU A 206 -20.98 7.56 -105.41
N GLN A 207 -21.15 7.30 -106.71
CA GLN A 207 -22.18 7.96 -107.55
C GLN A 207 -23.59 7.45 -107.28
N ARG A 208 -23.74 6.18 -106.84
CA ARG A 208 -24.99 5.56 -106.40
C ARG A 208 -24.73 4.71 -105.15
N PRO A 209 -24.87 5.27 -103.95
CA PRO A 209 -24.57 4.55 -102.72
C PRO A 209 -25.61 3.44 -102.44
N PRO A 210 -25.16 2.27 -101.93
CA PRO A 210 -26.05 1.24 -101.41
C PRO A 210 -26.89 1.72 -100.21
N GLN A 211 -28.02 1.07 -99.96
CA GLN A 211 -28.99 1.49 -98.93
C GLN A 211 -28.37 1.64 -97.53
N GLY A 212 -27.50 0.72 -97.10
CA GLY A 212 -26.83 0.80 -95.80
C GLY A 212 -25.87 1.98 -95.65
N VAL A 213 -25.26 2.44 -96.76
CA VAL A 213 -24.39 3.62 -96.79
C VAL A 213 -25.22 4.91 -96.69
N LYS A 214 -26.37 4.96 -97.38
CA LYS A 214 -27.31 6.10 -97.26
C LYS A 214 -27.83 6.27 -95.83
N LEU A 215 -28.30 5.19 -95.21
CA LEU A 215 -28.82 5.21 -93.83
C LEU A 215 -27.76 5.63 -92.80
N THR A 216 -26.50 5.27 -93.03
CA THR A 216 -25.39 5.66 -92.14
C THR A 216 -25.03 7.13 -92.25
N ILE A 217 -24.94 7.65 -93.49
CA ILE A 217 -24.66 9.06 -93.69
C ILE A 217 -25.84 9.92 -93.23
N GLU A 218 -27.07 9.45 -93.42
CA GLU A 218 -28.28 10.06 -92.89
C GLU A 218 -28.29 10.11 -91.36
N ALA A 219 -27.99 9.01 -90.68
CA ALA A 219 -27.87 8.96 -89.21
C ALA A 219 -26.81 9.95 -88.66
N VAL A 220 -25.66 10.05 -89.33
CA VAL A 220 -24.60 11.01 -88.97
C VAL A 220 -25.02 12.45 -89.26
N CYS A 221 -25.71 12.71 -90.37
CA CYS A 221 -26.25 14.03 -90.71
C CYS A 221 -27.31 14.48 -89.70
N ILE A 222 -28.16 13.56 -89.24
CA ILE A 222 -29.16 13.81 -88.20
C ILE A 222 -28.46 14.19 -86.88
N LEU A 223 -27.46 13.40 -86.44
CA LEU A 223 -26.67 13.70 -85.23
C LEU A 223 -25.93 15.03 -85.31
N LYS A 224 -25.46 15.42 -86.51
CA LYS A 224 -24.80 16.70 -86.78
C LYS A 224 -25.76 17.85 -87.12
N GLN A 225 -27.07 17.60 -87.13
CA GLN A 225 -28.12 18.57 -87.43
C GLN A 225 -27.98 19.23 -88.82
N VAL A 226 -27.59 18.46 -89.83
CA VAL A 226 -27.49 18.93 -91.22
C VAL A 226 -28.89 18.87 -91.86
N GLU A 227 -29.32 19.96 -92.50
CA GLU A 227 -30.63 20.03 -93.16
C GLU A 227 -30.70 19.16 -94.43
N PRO A 228 -31.78 18.39 -94.64
CA PRO A 228 -31.96 17.58 -95.84
C PRO A 228 -32.33 18.42 -97.07
N LEU A 229 -32.01 17.90 -98.25
CA LEU A 229 -32.51 18.42 -99.53
C LEU A 229 -33.80 17.68 -99.91
N LYS A 230 -34.88 18.41 -100.20
CA LYS A 230 -36.17 17.79 -100.58
C LYS A 230 -36.17 17.37 -102.05
N VAL A 231 -36.09 16.08 -102.32
CA VAL A 231 -36.04 15.52 -103.68
C VAL A 231 -37.35 14.78 -104.02
N ASN A 232 -37.76 14.83 -105.29
CA ASN A 232 -38.95 14.15 -105.78
C ASN A 232 -38.64 12.66 -106.02
N ILE A 233 -39.47 11.75 -105.48
CA ILE A 233 -39.27 10.30 -105.61
C ILE A 233 -39.58 9.85 -107.06
N PRO A 234 -38.66 9.14 -107.76
CA PRO A 234 -38.92 8.63 -109.12
C PRO A 234 -40.06 7.61 -109.22
N SER A 235 -40.44 6.99 -108.09
CA SER A 235 -41.41 5.90 -108.02
C SER A 235 -42.82 6.31 -107.55
N LYS A 236 -43.04 7.58 -107.15
CA LYS A 236 -44.36 8.15 -106.78
C LYS A 236 -44.38 9.66 -107.10
N PRO A 237 -45.06 10.11 -108.17
CA PRO A 237 -45.19 11.54 -108.46
C PRO A 237 -45.98 12.24 -107.34
N GLY A 238 -45.39 13.26 -106.70
CA GLY A 238 -46.07 14.13 -105.74
C GLY A 238 -45.69 13.99 -104.25
N LYS A 239 -44.84 13.03 -103.87
CA LYS A 239 -44.24 12.98 -102.51
C LYS A 239 -42.78 13.46 -102.56
N LYS A 240 -42.45 14.43 -101.70
CA LYS A 240 -41.08 14.91 -101.46
C LYS A 240 -40.49 14.08 -100.33
N GLU A 241 -39.35 13.44 -100.58
CA GLU A 241 -38.58 12.73 -99.57
C GLU A 241 -37.36 13.59 -99.20
N ASP A 242 -36.99 13.56 -97.93
CA ASP A 242 -35.84 14.28 -97.42
C ASP A 242 -34.58 13.47 -97.81
N ASP A 243 -33.79 13.98 -98.76
CA ASP A 243 -32.55 13.36 -99.20
C ASP A 243 -31.36 13.93 -98.40
N TYR A 244 -30.81 13.11 -97.52
CA TYR A 244 -29.65 13.42 -96.70
C TYR A 244 -28.32 13.04 -97.39
N TRP A 245 -28.36 12.42 -98.57
CA TRP A 245 -27.15 11.97 -99.27
C TRP A 245 -26.33 13.14 -99.82
N GLU A 246 -26.94 14.08 -100.56
CA GLU A 246 -26.20 15.22 -101.12
C GLU A 246 -25.65 16.18 -100.05
N PRO A 247 -26.39 16.54 -98.98
CA PRO A 247 -25.85 17.32 -97.86
C PRO A 247 -24.77 16.55 -97.09
N GLY A 248 -24.97 15.25 -96.86
CA GLY A 248 -23.99 14.38 -96.22
C GLY A 248 -22.72 14.17 -97.05
N ARG A 249 -22.83 14.14 -98.37
CA ARG A 249 -21.68 14.10 -99.30
C ARG A 249 -20.87 15.40 -99.24
N GLY A 250 -21.52 16.54 -98.96
CA GLY A 250 -20.87 17.80 -98.62
C GLY A 250 -20.15 17.77 -97.27
N LEU A 251 -20.75 17.14 -96.26
CA LEU A 251 -20.17 16.94 -94.93
C LEU A 251 -18.89 16.07 -94.96
N LEU A 252 -18.86 15.06 -95.84
CA LEU A 252 -17.68 14.22 -96.11
C LEU A 252 -16.61 14.95 -96.95
N GLY A 253 -16.84 16.22 -97.30
CA GLY A 253 -16.00 17.00 -98.20
C GLY A 253 -14.59 17.30 -97.67
N ASP A 254 -14.50 17.48 -96.35
CA ASP A 254 -13.26 17.69 -95.60
C ASP A 254 -13.11 16.54 -94.58
N ALA A 255 -12.53 15.43 -95.04
CA ALA A 255 -12.39 14.19 -94.26
C ALA A 255 -11.64 14.38 -92.93
N GLY A 256 -10.70 15.33 -92.86
CA GLY A 256 -9.95 15.61 -91.64
C GLY A 256 -10.79 16.33 -90.59
N ARG A 257 -11.50 17.39 -90.98
CA ARG A 257 -12.37 18.15 -90.08
C ARG A 257 -13.59 17.35 -89.65
N PHE A 258 -14.12 16.51 -90.54
CA PHE A 258 -15.24 15.62 -90.25
C PHE A 258 -14.92 14.62 -89.12
N LEU A 259 -13.81 13.87 -89.22
CA LEU A 259 -13.39 12.92 -88.20
C LEU A 259 -13.10 13.58 -86.85
N GLN A 260 -12.44 14.75 -86.85
CA GLN A 260 -12.19 15.51 -85.62
C GLN A 260 -13.52 15.94 -84.97
N SER A 261 -14.48 16.39 -85.77
CA SER A 261 -15.79 16.78 -85.24
C SER A 261 -16.55 15.62 -84.59
N LEU A 262 -16.35 14.37 -85.02
CA LEU A 262 -16.98 13.20 -84.42
C LEU A 262 -16.36 12.83 -83.06
N ARG A 263 -15.08 13.13 -82.86
CA ARG A 263 -14.36 12.94 -81.58
C ARG A 263 -14.75 14.01 -80.57
N ASP A 264 -14.78 15.27 -80.99
CA ASP A 264 -15.11 16.41 -80.14
C ASP A 264 -16.63 16.63 -80.00
N PHE A 265 -17.44 15.65 -80.39
CA PHE A 265 -18.88 15.76 -80.31
C PHE A 265 -19.35 15.75 -78.85
N ASP A 266 -20.18 16.73 -78.50
CA ASP A 266 -20.78 16.84 -77.18
C ASP A 266 -21.83 15.73 -76.99
N LYS A 267 -21.37 14.62 -76.41
CA LYS A 267 -22.17 13.44 -76.10
C LYS A 267 -23.14 13.66 -74.94
N GLU A 268 -22.96 14.71 -74.13
CA GLU A 268 -23.78 14.96 -72.93
C GLU A 268 -24.98 15.85 -73.22
N ASN A 269 -24.94 16.64 -74.31
CA ASN A 269 -25.97 17.64 -74.64
C ASN A 269 -26.58 17.47 -76.05
N ILE A 270 -27.14 16.30 -76.35
CA ILE A 270 -27.83 16.03 -77.62
C ILE A 270 -29.32 16.43 -77.50
N PRO A 271 -29.90 17.25 -78.41
CA PRO A 271 -31.32 17.59 -78.35
C PRO A 271 -32.23 16.37 -78.57
N GLU A 272 -33.29 16.24 -77.76
CA GLU A 272 -34.26 15.13 -77.82
C GLU A 272 -34.86 14.92 -79.23
N ILE A 273 -35.08 16.02 -79.96
CA ILE A 273 -35.61 16.02 -81.34
C ILE A 273 -34.69 15.25 -82.30
N VAL A 274 -33.37 15.34 -82.10
CA VAL A 274 -32.36 14.67 -82.93
C VAL A 274 -32.36 13.16 -82.67
N ILE A 275 -32.47 12.78 -81.40
CA ILE A 275 -32.50 11.39 -80.97
C ILE A 275 -33.78 10.67 -81.43
N GLN A 276 -34.94 11.32 -81.39
CA GLN A 276 -36.19 10.75 -81.92
C GLN A 276 -36.15 10.52 -83.44
N ARG A 277 -35.44 11.37 -84.18
CA ARG A 277 -35.20 11.16 -85.62
C ARG A 277 -34.25 9.99 -85.83
N LEU A 278 -33.18 9.92 -85.05
CA LEU A 278 -32.19 8.83 -85.10
C LEU A 278 -32.77 7.47 -84.70
N GLN A 279 -33.73 7.44 -83.76
CA GLN A 279 -34.41 6.21 -83.30
C GLN A 279 -35.03 5.43 -84.47
N LYS A 280 -35.67 6.13 -85.42
CA LYS A 280 -36.25 5.53 -86.62
C LYS A 280 -35.22 4.78 -87.48
N HIS A 281 -33.96 5.23 -87.46
CA HIS A 281 -32.86 4.56 -88.17
C HIS A 281 -32.27 3.42 -87.33
N ILE A 282 -32.19 3.56 -86.00
CA ILE A 282 -31.66 2.54 -85.10
C ILE A 282 -32.57 1.30 -85.02
N ASP A 283 -33.88 1.49 -85.08
CA ASP A 283 -34.88 0.43 -85.09
C ASP A 283 -34.97 -0.30 -86.45
N SER A 284 -34.36 0.25 -87.51
CA SER A 284 -34.35 -0.37 -88.83
C SER A 284 -33.41 -1.58 -88.86
N PRO A 285 -33.86 -2.77 -89.31
CA PRO A 285 -33.03 -3.97 -89.40
C PRO A 285 -31.90 -3.87 -90.43
N ASP A 286 -31.92 -2.84 -91.28
CA ASP A 286 -30.87 -2.55 -92.27
C ASP A 286 -29.74 -1.67 -91.72
N PHE A 287 -29.91 -1.09 -90.52
CA PHE A 287 -28.92 -0.23 -89.85
C PHE A 287 -28.11 -0.99 -88.78
N ASP A 288 -27.49 -2.08 -89.23
CA ASP A 288 -26.68 -2.97 -88.40
C ASP A 288 -25.19 -2.87 -88.82
N PRO A 289 -24.26 -2.57 -87.88
CA PRO A 289 -22.83 -2.52 -88.15
C PRO A 289 -22.28 -3.75 -88.90
N ILE A 290 -22.78 -4.96 -88.61
CA ILE A 290 -22.29 -6.22 -89.20
C ILE A 290 -22.74 -6.33 -90.68
N LYS A 291 -23.94 -5.84 -91.00
CA LYS A 291 -24.45 -5.83 -92.38
C LYS A 291 -23.76 -4.74 -93.21
N ILE A 292 -23.53 -3.58 -92.62
CA ILE A 292 -22.90 -2.42 -93.28
C ILE A 292 -21.41 -2.67 -93.54
N GLU A 293 -20.73 -3.46 -92.70
CA GLU A 293 -19.32 -3.86 -92.89
C GLU A 293 -19.07 -4.54 -94.25
N LYS A 294 -20.01 -5.37 -94.71
CA LYS A 294 -19.91 -6.05 -96.02
C LYS A 294 -19.89 -5.07 -97.20
N THR A 295 -20.36 -3.85 -96.98
CA THR A 295 -20.48 -2.80 -98.00
C THR A 295 -19.40 -1.73 -97.85
N SER A 296 -19.10 -1.29 -96.62
CA SER A 296 -18.04 -0.32 -96.35
C SER A 296 -17.57 -0.40 -94.89
N LYS A 297 -16.24 -0.45 -94.70
CA LYS A 297 -15.60 -0.40 -93.38
C LYS A 297 -15.78 0.96 -92.71
N ALA A 298 -15.70 2.05 -93.46
CA ALA A 298 -15.94 3.41 -92.96
C ALA A 298 -17.37 3.58 -92.42
N CYS A 299 -18.36 3.04 -93.14
CA CYS A 299 -19.75 3.13 -92.71
C CYS A 299 -20.05 2.25 -91.49
N LYS A 300 -19.32 1.13 -91.28
CA LYS A 300 -19.43 0.34 -90.04
C LYS A 300 -19.09 1.20 -88.81
N SER A 301 -17.95 1.88 -88.83
CA SER A 301 -17.48 2.72 -87.72
C SER A 301 -18.41 3.90 -87.45
N LEU A 302 -18.94 4.55 -88.51
CA LEU A 302 -19.93 5.63 -88.39
C LEU A 302 -21.29 5.14 -87.87
N CYS A 303 -21.70 3.92 -88.24
CA CYS A 303 -22.90 3.28 -87.71
C CYS A 303 -22.75 2.92 -86.23
N MET A 304 -21.61 2.32 -85.83
CA MET A 304 -21.32 2.02 -84.42
C MET A 304 -21.27 3.28 -83.56
N TRP A 305 -20.67 4.36 -84.05
CA TRP A 305 -20.65 5.66 -83.38
C TRP A 305 -22.05 6.24 -83.21
N SER A 306 -22.88 6.22 -84.25
CA SER A 306 -24.25 6.75 -84.17
C SER A 306 -25.11 5.95 -83.17
N ARG A 307 -24.95 4.63 -83.14
CA ARG A 307 -25.63 3.75 -82.17
C ARG A 307 -25.12 3.96 -80.75
N ALA A 308 -23.81 4.10 -80.56
CA ALA A 308 -23.21 4.34 -79.25
C ALA A 308 -23.62 5.70 -78.66
N MET A 309 -23.72 6.75 -79.48
CA MET A 309 -24.22 8.07 -79.05
C MET A 309 -25.69 8.03 -78.61
N TYR A 310 -26.52 7.25 -79.29
CA TYR A 310 -27.91 7.02 -78.89
C TYR A 310 -28.01 6.25 -77.57
N THR A 311 -27.25 5.16 -77.42
CA THR A 311 -27.22 4.35 -76.19
C THR A 311 -26.70 5.16 -75.00
N PHE A 312 -25.64 5.96 -75.19
CA PHE A 312 -25.11 6.85 -74.15
C PHE A 312 -26.13 7.92 -73.74
N TYR A 313 -26.85 8.52 -74.68
CA TYR A 313 -27.89 9.51 -74.39
C TYR A 313 -29.05 8.94 -73.55
N MET A 314 -29.54 7.76 -73.94
CA MET A 314 -30.63 7.08 -73.21
C MET A 314 -30.21 6.74 -71.77
N ILE A 315 -29.00 6.23 -71.59
CA ILE A 315 -28.46 5.89 -70.27
C ILE A 315 -28.20 7.16 -69.44
N ASN A 316 -27.66 8.23 -70.05
CA ASN A 316 -27.40 9.49 -69.33
C ASN A 316 -28.71 10.17 -68.87
N LYS A 317 -29.79 10.08 -69.66
CA LYS A 317 -31.12 10.55 -69.28
C LYS A 317 -31.69 9.79 -68.08
N GLU A 318 -31.42 8.50 -67.97
CA GLU A 318 -31.80 7.68 -66.80
C GLU A 318 -30.94 7.95 -65.56
N VAL A 319 -29.66 8.28 -65.75
CA VAL A 319 -28.70 8.50 -64.66
C VAL A 319 -28.73 9.93 -64.09
N ALA A 320 -29.15 10.93 -64.88
CA ALA A 320 -29.28 12.32 -64.43
C ALA A 320 -30.11 12.50 -63.13
N PRO A 321 -31.35 11.97 -63.00
CA PRO A 321 -32.09 12.09 -61.74
C PRO A 321 -31.44 11.33 -60.58
N ARG A 322 -30.67 10.27 -60.86
CA ARG A 322 -29.94 9.49 -59.84
C ARG A 322 -28.70 10.23 -59.33
N LYS A 323 -28.01 11.01 -60.16
CA LYS A 323 -26.92 11.91 -59.74
C LYS A 323 -27.40 13.02 -58.82
N GLU A 324 -28.56 13.60 -59.12
CA GLU A 324 -29.18 14.61 -58.25
C GLU A 324 -29.67 14.00 -56.93
N ALA A 325 -30.29 12.82 -56.97
CA ALA A 325 -30.66 12.08 -55.77
C ALA A 325 -29.45 11.70 -54.91
N LEU A 326 -28.31 11.33 -55.52
CA LEU A 326 -27.06 11.07 -54.82
C LEU A 326 -26.52 12.33 -54.13
N ALA A 327 -26.47 13.47 -54.82
CA ALA A 327 -25.99 14.72 -54.25
C ALA A 327 -26.83 15.18 -53.04
N ASN A 328 -28.17 15.03 -53.11
CA ASN A 328 -29.06 15.32 -52.00
C ASN A 328 -28.85 14.36 -50.82
N ALA A 329 -28.73 13.06 -51.09
CA ALA A 329 -28.48 12.05 -50.06
C ALA A 329 -27.11 12.25 -49.37
N GLU A 330 -26.08 12.64 -50.12
CA GLU A 330 -24.76 12.98 -49.58
C GLU A 330 -24.78 14.23 -48.69
N ALA A 331 -25.54 15.27 -49.09
CA ALA A 331 -25.71 16.49 -48.30
C ALA A 331 -26.44 16.22 -46.97
N GLU A 332 -27.54 15.46 -46.99
CA GLU A 332 -28.24 15.05 -45.77
C GLU A 332 -27.35 14.20 -44.86
N LEU A 333 -26.60 13.27 -45.45
CA LEU A 333 -25.68 12.40 -44.72
C LEU A 333 -24.53 13.18 -44.08
N ALA A 334 -24.04 14.25 -44.71
CA ALA A 334 -23.04 15.14 -44.11
C ALA A 334 -23.57 15.86 -42.86
N ILE A 335 -24.81 16.37 -42.90
CA ILE A 335 -25.45 17.04 -41.76
C ILE A 335 -25.61 16.07 -40.58
N VAL A 336 -26.17 14.87 -40.83
CA VAL A 336 -26.40 13.89 -39.76
C VAL A 336 -25.07 13.38 -39.18
N LYS A 337 -24.03 13.21 -40.00
CA LYS A 337 -22.69 12.85 -39.51
C LYS A 337 -22.08 13.91 -38.60
N GLU A 338 -22.27 15.20 -38.88
CA GLU A 338 -21.74 16.26 -38.02
C GLU A 338 -22.46 16.30 -36.66
N VAL A 339 -23.80 16.13 -36.65
CA VAL A 339 -24.59 16.02 -35.40
C VAL A 339 -24.18 14.80 -34.58
N LEU A 340 -23.91 13.68 -35.25
CA LEU A 340 -23.40 12.48 -34.58
C LEU A 340 -21.99 12.71 -34.02
N ALA A 341 -21.14 13.45 -34.74
CA ALA A 341 -19.80 13.78 -34.28
C ALA A 341 -19.81 14.70 -33.04
N THR A 342 -20.72 15.67 -32.95
CA THR A 342 -20.85 16.53 -31.76
C THR A 342 -21.30 15.71 -30.55
N LYS A 343 -22.33 14.88 -30.68
CA LYS A 343 -22.80 14.00 -29.60
C LYS A 343 -21.75 12.99 -29.15
N LYS A 344 -20.95 12.44 -30.07
CA LYS A 344 -19.79 11.60 -29.73
C LYS A 344 -18.73 12.35 -28.92
N ARG A 345 -18.47 13.63 -29.24
CA ARG A 345 -17.54 14.45 -28.45
C ARG A 345 -18.08 14.72 -27.04
N GLU A 346 -19.38 14.94 -26.89
CA GLU A 346 -20.04 15.12 -25.59
C GLU A 346 -19.99 13.84 -24.75
N LEU A 347 -20.33 12.69 -25.36
CA LEU A 347 -20.23 11.38 -24.72
C LEU A 347 -18.79 11.11 -24.25
N LYS A 348 -17.79 11.38 -25.09
CA LYS A 348 -16.38 11.20 -24.72
C LYS A 348 -15.96 12.08 -23.53
N LYS A 349 -16.43 13.33 -23.47
CA LYS A 349 -16.16 14.22 -22.33
C LYS A 349 -16.79 13.69 -21.03
N LEU A 350 -18.00 13.15 -21.10
CA LEU A 350 -18.67 12.54 -19.95
C LEU A 350 -17.95 11.27 -19.49
N GLU A 351 -17.54 10.39 -20.41
CA GLU A 351 -16.74 9.20 -20.10
C GLU A 351 -15.39 9.55 -19.46
N GLU A 352 -14.69 10.58 -19.96
CA GLU A 352 -13.45 11.09 -19.36
C GLU A 352 -13.70 11.65 -17.96
N GLY A 353 -14.77 12.43 -17.77
CA GLY A 353 -15.19 12.94 -16.47
C GLY A 353 -15.46 11.81 -15.47
N LEU A 354 -16.23 10.81 -15.88
CA LEU A 354 -16.57 9.63 -15.09
C LEU A 354 -15.32 8.84 -14.70
N ARG A 355 -14.36 8.67 -15.62
CA ARG A 355 -13.06 8.05 -15.33
C ARG A 355 -12.27 8.82 -14.28
N THR A 356 -12.23 10.16 -14.35
CA THR A 356 -11.54 10.96 -13.33
C THR A 356 -12.22 10.86 -11.96
N LEU A 357 -13.55 10.76 -11.94
CA LEU A 357 -14.31 10.63 -10.71
C LEU A 357 -14.11 9.24 -10.08
N GLN A 358 -14.06 8.18 -10.90
CA GLN A 358 -13.70 6.82 -10.48
C GLN A 358 -12.32 6.77 -9.82
N VAL A 359 -11.30 7.37 -10.44
CA VAL A 359 -9.94 7.42 -9.84
C VAL A 359 -9.94 8.14 -8.49
N LYS A 360 -10.66 9.28 -8.39
CA LYS A 360 -10.80 10.01 -7.11
C LYS A 360 -11.52 9.17 -6.03
N TYR A 361 -12.52 8.40 -6.43
CA TYR A 361 -13.26 7.51 -5.54
C TYR A 361 -12.40 6.34 -5.05
N GLU A 362 -11.61 5.72 -5.93
CA GLU A 362 -10.65 4.68 -5.55
C GLU A 362 -9.59 5.21 -4.57
N ASP A 363 -9.06 6.42 -4.82
CA ASP A 363 -8.14 7.09 -3.90
C ASP A 363 -8.80 7.42 -2.55
N ALA A 364 -10.07 7.84 -2.54
CA ALA A 364 -10.83 8.11 -1.32
C ALA A 364 -11.07 6.82 -0.51
N ILE A 365 -11.46 5.72 -1.17
CA ILE A 365 -11.58 4.40 -0.53
C ILE A 365 -10.24 3.97 0.06
N ARG A 366 -9.14 4.13 -0.69
CA ARG A 366 -7.81 3.74 -0.18
C ARG A 366 -7.49 4.49 1.11
N LYS A 367 -7.66 5.82 1.12
CA LYS A 367 -7.46 6.65 2.32
C LYS A 367 -8.39 6.25 3.47
N LYS A 368 -9.68 6.02 3.19
CA LYS A 368 -10.65 5.54 4.18
C LYS A 368 -10.17 4.23 4.81
N ASN A 369 -9.84 3.23 4.01
CA ASN A 369 -9.39 1.91 4.49
C ASN A 369 -8.08 2.02 5.28
N GLU A 370 -7.15 2.90 4.87
CA GLU A 370 -5.93 3.19 5.63
C GLU A 370 -6.25 3.78 7.01
N TYR A 371 -7.19 4.72 7.09
CA TYR A 371 -7.63 5.30 8.36
C TYR A 371 -8.38 4.29 9.23
N GLU A 372 -9.29 3.49 8.67
CA GLU A 372 -9.98 2.41 9.38
C GLU A 372 -8.99 1.42 9.99
N THR A 373 -8.02 0.95 9.18
CA THR A 373 -6.99 0.01 9.65
C THR A 373 -6.16 0.60 10.79
N LYS A 374 -5.73 1.87 10.67
CA LYS A 374 -4.95 2.55 11.72
C LYS A 374 -5.76 2.74 13.01
N VAL A 375 -7.03 3.11 12.90
CA VAL A 375 -7.94 3.27 14.05
C VAL A 375 -8.16 1.93 14.74
N ASP A 376 -8.41 0.87 13.98
CA ASP A 376 -8.61 -0.48 14.52
C ASP A 376 -7.34 -1.02 15.21
N GLU A 377 -6.18 -0.88 14.58
CA GLU A 377 -4.90 -1.25 15.19
C GLU A 377 -4.63 -0.47 16.48
N CYS A 378 -4.89 0.84 16.49
CA CYS A 378 -4.73 1.69 17.66
C CYS A 378 -5.67 1.26 18.79
N ASN A 379 -6.96 1.06 18.48
CA ASN A 379 -7.96 0.55 19.42
C ASN A 379 -7.55 -0.80 20.02
N GLN A 380 -7.12 -1.74 19.18
CA GLN A 380 -6.66 -3.05 19.66
C GLN A 380 -5.44 -2.93 20.58
N ARG A 381 -4.48 -2.04 20.27
CA ARG A 381 -3.32 -1.78 21.12
C ARG A 381 -3.73 -1.17 22.46
N ILE A 382 -4.63 -0.18 22.44
CA ILE A 382 -5.17 0.46 23.65
C ILE A 382 -5.86 -0.59 24.53
N VAL A 383 -6.80 -1.37 23.99
CA VAL A 383 -7.53 -2.40 24.76
C VAL A 383 -6.59 -3.42 25.39
N ARG A 384 -5.58 -3.89 24.63
CA ARG A 384 -4.59 -4.85 25.15
C ARG A 384 -3.74 -4.23 26.25
N ALA A 385 -3.28 -3.00 26.07
CA ALA A 385 -2.46 -2.30 27.04
C ALA A 385 -3.26 -1.93 28.30
N GLU A 386 -4.52 -1.51 28.18
CA GLU A 386 -5.43 -1.24 29.29
C GLU A 386 -5.71 -2.48 30.13
N ARG A 387 -5.88 -3.65 29.48
CA ARG A 387 -6.04 -4.92 30.21
C ARG A 387 -4.80 -5.22 31.06
N LEU A 388 -3.60 -4.92 30.55
CA LEU A 388 -2.35 -5.09 31.28
C LEU A 388 -2.21 -4.06 32.41
N THR A 389 -2.45 -2.78 32.16
CA THR A 389 -2.32 -1.73 33.18
C THR A 389 -3.35 -1.86 34.29
N THR A 390 -4.57 -2.29 33.96
CA THR A 390 -5.64 -2.53 34.94
C THR A 390 -5.37 -3.81 35.73
N GLY A 391 -5.01 -4.90 35.06
CA GLY A 391 -4.69 -6.18 35.73
C GLY A 391 -3.43 -6.12 36.61
N LEU A 392 -2.52 -5.20 36.33
CA LEU A 392 -1.30 -4.94 37.11
C LEU A 392 -1.39 -3.65 37.93
N GLY A 393 -2.58 -3.06 38.09
CA GLY A 393 -2.77 -1.82 38.83
C GLY A 393 -2.38 -1.94 40.30
N ASP A 394 -2.87 -2.98 40.97
CA ASP A 394 -2.52 -3.28 42.37
C ASP A 394 -1.03 -3.65 42.51
N GLU A 395 -0.50 -4.37 41.52
CA GLU A 395 0.89 -4.78 41.47
C GLU A 395 1.84 -3.58 41.31
N LYS A 396 1.44 -2.55 40.56
CA LYS A 396 2.15 -1.28 40.42
C LYS A 396 2.30 -0.59 41.77
N VAL A 397 1.20 -0.46 42.53
CA VAL A 397 1.22 0.16 43.87
C VAL A 397 2.15 -0.63 44.79
N ARG A 398 1.99 -1.97 44.80
CA ARG A 398 2.86 -2.86 45.58
C ARG A 398 4.33 -2.74 45.22
N TRP A 399 4.68 -2.66 43.94
CA TRP A 399 6.05 -2.48 43.49
C TRP A 399 6.61 -1.12 43.88
N GLN A 400 5.79 -0.07 43.83
CA GLN A 400 6.21 1.26 44.24
C GLN A 400 6.48 1.34 45.75
N GLU A 401 5.60 0.75 46.56
CA GLU A 401 5.82 0.58 48.00
C GLU A 401 7.07 -0.26 48.28
N ASN A 402 7.24 -1.38 47.58
CA ASN A 402 8.40 -2.27 47.76
C ASN A 402 9.72 -1.59 47.36
N VAL A 403 9.75 -0.81 46.27
CA VAL A 403 10.95 -0.02 45.91
C VAL A 403 11.26 0.99 47.02
N SER A 404 10.26 1.70 47.54
CA SER A 404 10.44 2.60 48.69
C SER A 404 10.97 1.87 49.92
N MET A 405 10.39 0.73 50.28
CA MET A 405 10.87 -0.09 51.40
C MET A 405 12.31 -0.58 51.19
N LEU A 406 12.67 -1.00 49.98
CA LEU A 406 14.03 -1.42 49.65
C LEU A 406 15.02 -0.25 49.70
N ASP A 407 14.59 0.97 49.40
CA ASP A 407 15.40 2.19 49.54
C ASP A 407 15.70 2.48 51.01
N HIS A 408 14.66 2.51 51.84
CA HIS A 408 14.83 2.65 53.29
C HIS A 408 15.70 1.51 53.87
N SER A 409 15.58 0.28 53.34
CA SER A 409 16.40 -0.85 53.77
C SER A 409 17.87 -0.67 53.35
N LEU A 410 18.13 -0.16 52.14
CA LEU A 410 19.49 0.10 51.63
C LEU A 410 20.19 1.21 52.42
N GLU A 411 19.46 2.26 52.80
CA GLU A 411 20.00 3.34 53.64
C GLU A 411 20.40 2.82 55.02
N ASN A 412 19.58 1.94 55.61
CA ASN A 412 19.74 1.46 56.97
C ASN A 412 20.55 0.15 57.11
N VAL A 413 20.88 -0.51 56.00
CA VAL A 413 21.56 -1.82 56.00
C VAL A 413 22.92 -1.80 56.70
N ILE A 414 23.61 -0.64 56.68
CA ILE A 414 24.93 -0.47 57.28
C ILE A 414 24.89 -0.73 58.80
N GLY A 415 24.03 -0.02 59.54
CA GLY A 415 23.88 -0.19 60.98
C GLY A 415 23.27 -1.55 61.36
N ASP A 416 22.26 -1.99 60.60
CA ASP A 416 21.58 -3.27 60.82
C ASP A 416 22.54 -4.46 60.72
N VAL A 417 23.42 -4.45 59.72
CA VAL A 417 24.42 -5.50 59.51
C VAL A 417 25.52 -5.42 60.56
N LEU A 418 25.92 -4.22 61.02
CA LEU A 418 26.94 -4.11 62.06
C LEU A 418 26.48 -4.72 63.39
N VAL A 419 25.26 -4.39 63.85
CA VAL A 419 24.67 -4.99 65.06
C VAL A 419 24.52 -6.51 64.89
N SER A 420 24.06 -6.97 63.72
CA SER A 420 23.94 -8.40 63.43
C SER A 420 25.30 -9.11 63.41
N SER A 421 26.34 -8.44 62.93
CA SER A 421 27.71 -8.99 62.90
C SER A 421 28.30 -9.07 64.31
N GLY A 422 28.06 -8.06 65.15
CA GLY A 422 28.37 -8.10 66.59
C GLY A 422 27.64 -9.23 67.30
N PHE A 423 26.37 -9.46 66.96
CA PHE A 423 25.60 -10.57 67.49
C PHE A 423 26.25 -11.92 67.14
N VAL A 424 26.61 -12.13 65.87
CA VAL A 424 27.24 -13.39 65.43
C VAL A 424 28.63 -13.57 66.05
N ALA A 425 29.43 -12.50 66.14
CA ALA A 425 30.79 -12.56 66.65
C ALA A 425 30.88 -12.80 68.17
N TYR A 426 29.97 -12.20 68.95
CA TYR A 426 30.10 -12.14 70.41
C TYR A 426 28.99 -12.82 71.20
N LEU A 427 27.75 -12.81 70.70
CA LEU A 427 26.58 -13.13 71.53
C LEU A 427 26.25 -14.62 71.64
N GLY A 428 26.99 -15.49 70.94
CA GLY A 428 26.80 -16.94 70.97
C GLY A 428 26.76 -17.56 72.38
N PRO A 429 27.73 -17.29 73.27
CA PRO A 429 27.79 -17.89 74.60
C PRO A 429 26.74 -17.38 75.60
N PHE A 430 26.12 -16.23 75.34
CA PHE A 430 25.22 -15.56 76.29
C PHE A 430 23.78 -16.09 76.21
N THR A 431 23.04 -15.98 77.32
CA THR A 431 21.60 -16.28 77.38
C THR A 431 20.75 -15.12 76.83
N THR A 432 19.49 -15.40 76.49
CA THR A 432 18.59 -14.45 75.80
C THR A 432 18.54 -13.07 76.45
N GLU A 433 18.42 -12.99 77.78
CA GLU A 433 18.35 -11.72 78.51
C GLU A 433 19.60 -10.84 78.30
N TYR A 434 20.79 -11.45 78.36
CA TYR A 434 22.05 -10.74 78.13
C TYR A 434 22.19 -10.31 76.67
N ARG A 435 21.76 -11.16 75.73
CA ARG A 435 21.73 -10.82 74.29
C ARG A 435 20.84 -9.60 74.05
N ASP A 436 19.62 -9.61 74.59
CA ASP A 436 18.67 -8.52 74.42
C ASP A 436 19.17 -7.21 75.04
N ASN A 437 19.79 -7.29 76.23
CA ASN A 437 20.36 -6.12 76.90
C ASN A 437 21.51 -5.50 76.09
N MET A 438 22.44 -6.32 75.58
CA MET A 438 23.56 -5.82 74.75
C MET A 438 23.06 -5.23 73.43
N VAL A 439 22.11 -5.89 72.75
CA VAL A 439 21.54 -5.36 71.50
C VAL A 439 20.84 -4.03 71.72
N LYS A 440 20.08 -3.86 72.80
CA LYS A 440 19.44 -2.57 73.16
C LYS A 440 20.47 -1.47 73.40
N GLU A 441 21.56 -1.79 74.08
CA GLU A 441 22.67 -0.85 74.29
C GLU A 441 23.29 -0.43 72.95
N TRP A 442 23.58 -1.39 72.07
CA TRP A 442 24.17 -1.11 70.75
C TRP A 442 23.25 -0.28 69.85
N ILE A 443 21.94 -0.52 69.87
CA ILE A 443 20.95 0.29 69.15
C ILE A 443 20.92 1.73 69.68
N THR A 444 21.05 1.91 71.00
CA THR A 444 21.11 3.25 71.60
C THR A 444 22.38 3.99 71.16
N LYS A 445 23.51 3.28 71.04
CA LYS A 445 24.78 3.82 70.56
C LYS A 445 24.76 4.13 69.07
N LEU A 446 24.10 3.31 68.24
CA LEU A 446 23.85 3.61 66.82
C LEU A 446 23.19 4.98 66.64
N LYS A 447 22.16 5.27 67.45
CA LYS A 447 21.48 6.58 67.46
C LYS A 447 22.40 7.71 67.90
N ALA A 448 23.16 7.49 68.97
CA ALA A 448 24.09 8.50 69.49
C ALA A 448 25.21 8.85 68.49
N PHE A 449 25.67 7.87 67.71
CA PHE A 449 26.71 8.04 66.70
C PHE A 449 26.18 8.36 65.31
N GLN A 450 24.87 8.61 65.16
CA GLN A 450 24.23 9.01 63.90
C GLN A 450 24.46 8.03 62.74
N VAL A 451 24.57 6.74 63.03
CA VAL A 451 24.68 5.70 61.99
C VAL A 451 23.27 5.31 61.52
N PRO A 452 22.98 5.31 60.21
CA PRO A 452 21.69 4.86 59.67
C PRO A 452 21.38 3.41 60.06
N HIS A 453 20.18 3.18 60.59
CA HIS A 453 19.71 1.86 61.03
C HIS A 453 18.18 1.82 61.07
N SER A 454 17.63 0.61 60.96
CA SER A 454 16.21 0.36 61.11
C SER A 454 15.78 0.51 62.57
N GLU A 455 14.51 0.79 62.83
CA GLU A 455 14.00 0.95 64.21
C GLU A 455 14.29 -0.27 65.11
N ASN A 456 14.25 -1.48 64.55
CA ASN A 456 14.47 -2.75 65.26
C ASN A 456 15.38 -3.71 64.45
N PRO A 457 16.72 -3.60 64.51
CA PRO A 457 17.65 -4.44 63.74
C PRO A 457 17.78 -5.85 64.31
N GLU A 458 16.72 -6.65 64.21
CA GLU A 458 16.73 -8.04 64.67
C GLU A 458 17.59 -8.95 63.80
N LEU A 459 18.45 -9.76 64.42
CA LEU A 459 19.35 -10.70 63.73
C LEU A 459 18.62 -11.56 62.69
N VAL A 460 17.48 -12.14 63.06
CA VAL A 460 16.72 -13.05 62.20
C VAL A 460 16.10 -12.31 61.02
N ARG A 461 15.72 -11.04 61.19
CA ARG A 461 15.18 -10.22 60.10
C ARG A 461 16.27 -9.80 59.11
N VAL A 462 17.46 -9.46 59.61
CA VAL A 462 18.58 -8.98 58.79
C VAL A 462 19.29 -10.13 58.07
N LEU A 463 19.59 -11.23 58.78
CA LEU A 463 20.41 -12.33 58.27
C LEU A 463 19.65 -13.64 58.04
N GLY A 464 18.46 -13.78 58.62
CA GLY A 464 17.65 -14.98 58.47
C GLY A 464 17.07 -15.11 57.08
N ASP A 465 17.20 -16.31 56.52
CA ASP A 465 16.55 -16.71 55.28
C ASP A 465 15.41 -17.64 55.64
N ALA A 466 14.17 -17.24 55.35
CA ALA A 466 12.97 -17.99 55.71
C ALA A 466 12.96 -19.42 55.15
N VAL A 467 13.53 -19.64 53.96
CA VAL A 467 13.62 -20.96 53.34
C VAL A 467 14.61 -21.83 54.09
N LYS A 468 15.78 -21.27 54.45
CA LYS A 468 16.79 -21.99 55.26
C LYS A 468 16.28 -22.28 56.66
N ILE A 469 15.64 -21.31 57.32
CA ILE A 469 15.05 -21.49 58.65
C ILE A 469 14.05 -22.64 58.64
N ARG A 470 13.17 -22.69 57.62
CA ARG A 470 12.24 -23.81 57.45
C ARG A 470 12.97 -25.14 57.26
N SER A 471 14.04 -25.16 56.47
CA SER A 471 14.86 -26.37 56.28
C SER A 471 15.49 -26.84 57.60
N TRP A 472 15.93 -25.91 58.45
CA TRP A 472 16.47 -26.22 59.77
C TRP A 472 15.40 -26.80 60.69
N GLN A 473 14.19 -26.23 60.66
CA GLN A 473 13.06 -26.73 61.44
C GLN A 473 12.65 -28.15 61.02
N LEU A 474 12.67 -28.44 59.71
CA LEU A 474 12.45 -29.80 59.19
C LEU A 474 13.57 -30.77 59.63
N ALA A 475 14.80 -30.27 59.78
CA ALA A 475 15.92 -31.04 60.33
C ALA A 475 15.85 -31.19 61.87
N GLY A 476 14.83 -30.65 62.53
CA GLY A 476 14.60 -30.78 63.97
C GLY A 476 15.09 -29.60 64.82
N LEU A 477 15.42 -28.45 64.21
CA LEU A 477 15.62 -27.21 64.95
C LEU A 477 14.28 -26.74 65.54
N PRO A 478 14.21 -26.44 66.85
CA PRO A 478 13.00 -25.86 67.43
C PRO A 478 12.62 -24.51 66.80
N LYS A 479 11.34 -24.15 66.92
CA LYS A 479 10.78 -22.93 66.32
C LYS A 479 10.92 -21.67 67.19
N ASP A 480 11.48 -21.79 68.38
CA ASP A 480 11.70 -20.64 69.27
C ASP A 480 12.80 -19.71 68.74
N ASN A 481 12.74 -18.44 69.16
CA ASN A 481 13.64 -17.41 68.68
C ASN A 481 15.12 -17.71 69.00
N LEU A 482 15.42 -18.26 70.18
CA LEU A 482 16.79 -18.58 70.60
C LEU A 482 17.41 -19.66 69.70
N SER A 483 16.66 -20.71 69.40
CA SER A 483 17.09 -21.79 68.49
C SER A 483 17.35 -21.26 67.08
N VAL A 484 16.49 -20.40 66.56
CA VAL A 484 16.68 -19.77 65.25
C VAL A 484 17.90 -18.84 65.24
N GLN A 485 18.08 -18.00 66.27
CA GLN A 485 19.28 -17.16 66.42
C GLN A 485 20.57 -18.00 66.44
N ASN A 486 20.58 -19.10 67.19
CA ASN A 486 21.73 -20.01 67.23
C ASN A 486 22.00 -20.62 65.85
N GLY A 487 20.95 -20.99 65.10
CA GLY A 487 21.07 -21.44 63.72
C GLY A 487 21.69 -20.40 62.79
N VAL A 488 21.29 -19.12 62.94
CA VAL A 488 21.88 -18.00 62.20
C VAL A 488 23.35 -17.78 62.57
N ILE A 489 23.70 -17.80 63.86
CA ILE A 489 25.10 -17.68 64.32
C ILE A 489 25.97 -18.75 63.67
N VAL A 490 25.50 -20.00 63.67
CA VAL A 490 26.25 -21.14 63.10
C VAL A 490 26.43 -21.00 61.59
N GLN A 491 25.45 -20.43 60.89
CA GLN A 491 25.50 -20.22 59.44
C GLN A 491 26.48 -19.11 59.02
N TYR A 492 26.67 -18.09 59.85
CA TYR A 492 27.45 -16.89 59.50
C TYR A 492 28.76 -16.73 60.28
N SER A 493 28.98 -17.50 61.33
CA SER A 493 30.27 -17.59 62.02
C SER A 493 31.32 -18.17 61.07
N ASN A 494 32.51 -17.54 60.98
CA ASN A 494 33.62 -18.13 60.23
C ASN A 494 34.33 -19.24 61.03
N ARG A 495 34.07 -19.34 62.34
CA ARG A 495 34.62 -20.37 63.23
C ARG A 495 33.58 -21.45 63.51
N TRP A 496 34.06 -22.67 63.73
CA TRP A 496 33.22 -23.79 64.16
C TRP A 496 32.75 -23.55 65.60
N SER A 497 31.46 -23.26 65.75
CA SER A 497 30.86 -23.03 67.07
C SER A 497 30.85 -24.30 67.90
N LEU A 498 31.35 -24.20 69.14
CA LEU A 498 31.21 -25.25 70.14
C LEU A 498 29.82 -25.15 70.78
N PHE A 499 29.03 -26.21 70.68
CA PHE A 499 27.69 -26.25 71.27
C PHE A 499 27.73 -26.77 72.71
N ILE A 500 27.11 -26.00 73.60
CA ILE A 500 26.76 -26.45 74.96
C ILE A 500 25.35 -27.04 74.88
N ASP A 501 25.26 -28.35 74.67
CA ASP A 501 24.00 -29.04 74.33
C ASP A 501 23.65 -30.14 75.34
N PRO A 502 23.15 -29.79 76.55
CA PRO A 502 22.78 -30.78 77.57
C PRO A 502 21.58 -31.66 77.15
N GLN A 503 20.76 -31.20 76.19
CA GLN A 503 19.56 -31.90 75.74
C GLN A 503 19.76 -32.72 74.45
N GLY A 504 20.95 -32.66 73.84
CA GLY A 504 21.27 -33.34 72.59
C GLY A 504 20.50 -32.80 71.37
N GLN A 505 19.92 -31.60 71.44
CA GLN A 505 19.13 -31.00 70.37
C GLN A 505 20.00 -30.58 69.17
N ALA A 506 21.09 -29.88 69.44
CA ALA A 506 22.02 -29.44 68.40
C ALA A 506 22.68 -30.65 67.71
N ASN A 507 23.02 -31.70 68.47
CA ASN A 507 23.57 -32.94 67.92
C ASN A 507 22.60 -33.61 66.93
N LYS A 508 21.32 -33.75 67.30
CA LYS A 508 20.27 -34.28 66.42
C LYS A 508 20.09 -33.41 65.18
N TRP A 509 20.00 -32.09 65.35
CA TRP A 509 19.83 -31.14 64.26
C TRP A 509 20.98 -31.23 63.24
N ILE A 510 22.23 -31.21 63.68
CA ILE A 510 23.41 -31.29 62.80
C ILE A 510 23.44 -32.62 62.04
N LYS A 511 23.20 -33.75 62.73
CA LYS A 511 23.13 -35.08 62.09
C LYS A 511 22.07 -35.12 61.00
N ASN A 512 20.87 -34.61 61.30
CA ASN A 512 19.77 -34.57 60.34
C ASN A 512 20.10 -33.64 59.16
N MET A 513 20.69 -32.47 59.41
CA MET A 513 21.06 -31.53 58.35
C MET A 513 22.08 -32.14 57.37
N VAL A 514 23.05 -32.91 57.87
CA VAL A 514 24.04 -33.62 57.04
C VAL A 514 23.41 -34.81 56.30
N CYS A 515 22.53 -35.58 56.95
CA CYS A 515 21.84 -36.70 56.32
C CYS A 515 20.89 -36.26 55.18
N ILE A 516 20.21 -35.12 55.34
CA ILE A 516 19.33 -34.56 54.31
C ILE A 516 20.14 -34.15 53.07
N LYS A 517 21.32 -33.53 53.25
CA LYS A 517 22.23 -33.15 52.14
C LYS A 517 22.86 -34.33 51.39
N LYS A 518 22.82 -35.56 51.93
CA LYS A 518 23.34 -36.76 51.25
C LYS A 518 22.29 -37.49 50.42
N LYS A 519 21.01 -37.14 50.56
CA LYS A 519 19.88 -37.82 49.90
C LYS A 519 19.25 -37.03 48.75
N GLY A 520 19.63 -35.78 48.57
CA GLY A 520 19.29 -34.95 47.41
C GLY A 520 20.57 -34.35 46.85
#